data_AF-A0A1P8MV56-F1
#
_entry.id   AF-A0A1P8MV56-F1
#
_cell.length_a   1.000
_cell.length_b   1.000
_cell.length_c   1.000
_cell.angle_alpha   90.00
_cell.angle_beta   90.00
_cell.angle_gamma   90.00
#
_symmetry.space_group_name_H-M   'P 1'
#
loop_
_entity.id
_entity.type
_entity.pdbx_description
1 polymer ?
#
loop_
_entity_poly.entity_id
_entity_poly.type
_entity_poly.pdbx_seq_one_letter_code
_entity_poly.pdbx_strand_id
1 'polypeptide(L)'
;MSFDSLDALRALLADMPGPDGDAMAGAADRNGQLTKPPGALGRLEDLAQWYAGWRGNPRPSIDAPQVIVFAGNHGVAARGVSAFPPEVTVQMVANFEQGGAAINQLARTFGARMDVVPLDLDTPTADFTEGPAMTEAGVVAALRAGWDAVAEEADVLVVGEMGIGNTTSAAAIATRLFGGDAGDWTGRGTGVEGDALALKTQVVADGLAAHGSATDGLDILMRMGGRELAGMAGAIARARSLCIPVVMDGFICTAAAACLEKTQEGALDHVVAGHQSAEAAHGHMLEALGKEPLLSLGLRLGEGTGAALAIGVLKGAIACHSGMATFAEAGVADG
;
A
#
# COMPACT_ATOMS: atom_id res chain seq x y z
N MET A 1 -18.63 -9.99 3.76
CA MET A 1 -19.05 -8.57 3.76
C MET A 1 -19.03 -8.07 2.32
N SER A 2 -19.96 -7.20 1.92
CA SER A 2 -20.00 -6.57 0.58
C SER A 2 -20.56 -5.15 0.74
N PHE A 3 -20.10 -4.21 -0.08
CA PHE A 3 -20.54 -2.81 -0.13
C PHE A 3 -20.86 -2.43 -1.56
N ASP A 4 -21.86 -1.60 -1.84
CA ASP A 4 -22.27 -1.17 -3.20
C ASP A 4 -22.24 0.35 -3.43
N SER A 5 -21.79 1.11 -2.44
CA SER A 5 -21.61 2.56 -2.48
C SER A 5 -20.39 2.98 -1.66
N LEU A 6 -19.96 4.24 -1.79
CA LEU A 6 -18.89 4.76 -0.92
C LEU A 6 -19.36 4.84 0.54
N ASP A 7 -20.62 5.20 0.77
CA ASP A 7 -21.20 5.24 2.13
C ASP A 7 -21.23 3.87 2.79
N ALA A 8 -21.53 2.81 2.04
CA ALA A 8 -21.45 1.45 2.54
C ALA A 8 -20.02 1.05 2.90
N LEU A 9 -19.02 1.47 2.11
CA LEU A 9 -17.61 1.23 2.44
C LEU A 9 -17.16 2.03 3.68
N ARG A 10 -17.58 3.29 3.82
CA ARG A 10 -17.34 4.08 5.04
C ARG A 10 -17.89 3.40 6.28
N ALA A 11 -19.13 2.92 6.22
CA ALA A 11 -19.75 2.18 7.31
C ALA A 11 -18.99 0.89 7.65
N LEU A 12 -18.49 0.16 6.63
CA LEU A 12 -17.65 -1.01 6.85
C LEU A 12 -16.32 -0.65 7.52
N LEU A 13 -15.64 0.41 7.08
CA LEU A 13 -14.36 0.84 7.66
C LEU A 13 -14.49 1.17 9.15
N ALA A 14 -15.60 1.80 9.55
CA ALA A 14 -15.88 2.14 10.94
C ALA A 14 -16.13 0.93 11.86
N ASP A 15 -16.49 -0.24 11.30
CA ASP A 15 -16.82 -1.47 12.04
C ASP A 15 -15.76 -2.59 11.82
N MET A 16 -14.58 -2.22 11.33
CA MET A 16 -13.50 -3.19 11.08
C MET A 16 -12.89 -3.75 12.37
N PRO A 17 -12.45 -5.03 12.37
CA PRO A 17 -11.84 -5.64 13.55
C PRO A 17 -10.53 -4.94 13.93
N GLY A 18 -10.21 -4.96 15.23
CA GLY A 18 -8.89 -4.59 15.76
C GLY A 18 -7.96 -5.80 15.89
N PRO A 19 -6.69 -5.58 16.30
CA PRO A 19 -5.79 -6.69 16.62
C PRO A 19 -6.26 -7.44 17.87
N ASP A 20 -5.93 -8.72 17.96
CA ASP A 20 -6.21 -9.59 19.12
C ASP A 20 -5.26 -9.24 20.28
N GLY A 21 -5.83 -8.73 21.37
CA GLY A 21 -5.06 -8.31 22.55
C GLY A 21 -4.40 -9.46 23.30
N ASP A 22 -5.01 -10.65 23.33
CA ASP A 22 -4.46 -11.82 24.02
C ASP A 22 -3.27 -12.39 23.23
N ALA A 23 -3.35 -12.39 21.89
CA ALA A 23 -2.24 -12.77 21.04
C ALA A 23 -1.07 -11.79 21.13
N MET A 24 -1.34 -10.47 21.21
CA MET A 24 -0.31 -9.46 21.46
C MET A 24 0.36 -9.67 22.82
N ALA A 25 -0.42 -9.88 23.88
CA ALA A 25 0.11 -10.12 25.22
C ALA A 25 0.96 -11.40 25.27
N GLY A 26 0.46 -12.50 24.68
CA GLY A 26 1.21 -13.76 24.62
C GLY A 26 2.50 -13.65 23.79
N ALA A 27 2.51 -12.84 22.72
CA ALA A 27 3.72 -12.55 21.97
C ALA A 27 4.72 -11.70 22.79
N ALA A 28 4.25 -10.69 23.52
CA ALA A 28 5.10 -9.89 24.40
C ALA A 28 5.73 -10.74 25.52
N ASP A 29 4.91 -11.58 26.18
CA ASP A 29 5.36 -12.50 27.24
C ASP A 29 6.43 -13.47 26.73
N ARG A 30 6.19 -14.06 25.55
CA ARG A 30 7.19 -14.93 24.91
C ARG A 30 8.46 -14.17 24.58
N ASN A 31 8.34 -12.98 23.96
CA ASN A 31 9.49 -12.18 23.55
C ASN A 31 10.43 -11.83 24.73
N GLY A 32 9.86 -11.62 25.92
CA GLY A 32 10.60 -11.39 27.17
C GLY A 32 11.38 -12.60 27.69
N GLN A 33 11.08 -13.81 27.21
CA GLN A 33 11.71 -15.06 27.65
C GLN A 33 12.75 -15.59 26.65
N LEU A 34 12.79 -15.07 25.42
CA LEU A 34 13.70 -15.51 24.37
C LEU A 34 15.15 -15.33 24.79
N THR A 35 16.06 -16.22 24.35
CA THR A 35 17.51 -16.22 24.66
C THR A 35 18.29 -15.04 24.08
N LYS A 36 17.90 -13.83 24.47
CA LYS A 36 18.49 -12.55 24.07
C LYS A 36 18.29 -11.51 25.18
N PRO A 37 19.15 -10.49 25.29
CA PRO A 37 18.85 -9.34 26.13
C PRO A 37 17.53 -8.67 25.68
N PRO A 38 16.72 -8.10 26.60
CA PRO A 38 15.50 -7.40 26.25
C PRO A 38 15.74 -6.30 25.20
N GLY A 39 14.94 -6.29 24.13
CA GLY A 39 15.04 -5.29 23.05
C GLY A 39 16.23 -5.45 22.09
N ALA A 40 17.06 -6.48 22.23
CA ALA A 40 18.27 -6.65 21.42
C ALA A 40 18.00 -6.85 19.91
N LEU A 41 16.78 -7.24 19.51
CA LEU A 41 16.39 -7.34 18.10
C LEU A 41 15.63 -6.10 17.59
N GLY A 42 15.47 -5.06 18.43
CA GLY A 42 14.84 -3.79 18.08
C GLY A 42 13.47 -3.96 17.41
N ARG A 43 13.27 -3.30 16.27
CA ARG A 43 11.99 -3.29 15.53
C ARG A 43 11.50 -4.67 15.09
N LEU A 44 12.35 -5.70 15.03
CA LEU A 44 11.88 -7.06 14.74
C LEU A 44 10.96 -7.60 15.87
N GLU A 45 11.20 -7.19 17.11
CA GLU A 45 10.36 -7.57 18.25
C GLU A 45 8.97 -6.94 18.14
N ASP A 46 8.92 -5.65 17.78
CA ASP A 46 7.67 -4.90 17.59
C ASP A 46 6.86 -5.46 16.42
N LEU A 47 7.51 -5.77 15.30
CA LEU A 47 6.86 -6.37 14.13
C LEU A 47 6.26 -7.73 14.43
N ALA A 48 6.96 -8.57 15.21
CA ALA A 48 6.46 -9.88 15.56
C ALA A 48 5.22 -9.81 16.46
N GLN A 49 5.21 -8.90 17.44
CA GLN A 49 4.07 -8.68 18.33
C GLN A 49 2.88 -8.08 17.58
N TRP A 50 3.12 -7.09 16.71
CA TRP A 50 2.09 -6.51 15.84
C TRP A 50 1.47 -7.58 14.94
N TYR A 51 2.29 -8.39 14.26
CA TYR A 51 1.83 -9.46 13.38
C TYR A 51 1.03 -10.51 14.15
N ALA A 52 1.52 -10.92 15.33
CA ALA A 52 0.83 -11.86 16.21
C ALA A 52 -0.57 -11.39 16.60
N GLY A 53 -0.73 -10.11 16.93
CA GLY A 53 -2.02 -9.50 17.23
C GLY A 53 -3.00 -9.58 16.06
N TRP A 54 -2.56 -9.22 14.85
CA TRP A 54 -3.41 -9.31 13.66
C TRP A 54 -3.76 -10.76 13.29
N ARG A 55 -2.83 -11.71 13.48
CA ARG A 55 -3.09 -13.12 13.16
C ARG A 55 -3.76 -13.90 14.28
N GLY A 56 -4.03 -13.29 15.44
CA GLY A 56 -4.62 -13.96 16.59
C GLY A 56 -3.79 -15.14 17.11
N ASN A 57 -2.47 -15.09 16.92
CA ASN A 57 -1.58 -16.18 17.31
C ASN A 57 -0.29 -15.62 17.94
N PRO A 58 -0.01 -15.89 19.23
CA PRO A 58 1.17 -15.38 19.93
C PRO A 58 2.50 -15.98 19.43
N ARG A 59 2.45 -17.05 18.63
CA ARG A 59 3.61 -17.70 17.99
C ARG A 59 3.31 -17.98 16.51
N PRO A 60 3.19 -16.92 15.68
CA PRO A 60 2.68 -17.04 14.32
C PRO A 60 3.72 -17.58 13.33
N SER A 61 3.27 -17.89 12.11
CA SER A 61 4.07 -18.22 10.91
C SER A 61 3.61 -17.38 9.71
N ILE A 62 4.41 -17.36 8.64
CA ILE A 62 4.06 -16.75 7.35
C ILE A 62 4.28 -17.82 6.28
N ASP A 63 3.20 -18.37 5.78
CA ASP A 63 3.10 -19.53 4.91
C ASP A 63 2.48 -19.19 3.54
N ALA A 64 1.58 -18.19 3.48
CA ALA A 64 0.86 -17.78 2.27
C ALA A 64 0.87 -16.25 2.03
N PRO A 65 2.05 -15.63 1.80
CA PRO A 65 2.08 -14.24 1.37
C PRO A 65 1.40 -14.06 0.00
N GLN A 66 0.69 -12.95 -0.18
CA GLN A 66 0.08 -12.56 -1.45
C GLN A 66 0.61 -11.20 -1.90
N VAL A 67 0.89 -11.10 -3.20
CA VAL A 67 1.23 -9.86 -3.90
C VAL A 67 0.19 -9.66 -4.99
N ILE A 68 -0.44 -8.48 -5.04
CA ILE A 68 -1.42 -8.14 -6.08
C ILE A 68 -1.01 -6.84 -6.75
N VAL A 69 -0.80 -6.87 -8.07
CA VAL A 69 -0.53 -5.65 -8.86
C VAL A 69 -1.82 -5.22 -9.57
N PHE A 70 -2.31 -4.03 -9.27
CA PHE A 70 -3.46 -3.45 -9.96
C PHE A 70 -2.98 -2.58 -11.13
N ALA A 71 -3.58 -2.73 -12.30
CA ALA A 71 -3.21 -1.94 -13.48
C ALA A 71 -4.37 -1.08 -13.97
N GLY A 72 -4.10 0.20 -14.24
CA GLY A 72 -5.11 1.17 -14.66
C GLY A 72 -4.49 2.37 -15.39
N ASN A 73 -5.20 2.94 -16.37
CA ASN A 73 -4.75 4.08 -17.14
C ASN A 73 -5.45 5.39 -16.71
N HIS A 74 -4.75 6.52 -16.85
CA HIS A 74 -5.23 7.83 -16.41
C HIS A 74 -5.45 8.80 -17.57
N GLY A 75 -6.59 9.49 -17.59
CA GLY A 75 -6.88 10.54 -18.59
C GLY A 75 -5.90 11.71 -18.53
N VAL A 76 -5.42 12.04 -17.33
CA VAL A 76 -4.43 13.11 -17.12
C VAL A 76 -3.11 12.87 -17.87
N ALA A 77 -2.80 11.61 -18.24
CA ALA A 77 -1.61 11.28 -19.02
C ALA A 77 -1.57 12.02 -20.37
N ALA A 78 -2.73 12.33 -20.97
CA ALA A 78 -2.83 13.07 -22.23
C ALA A 78 -2.28 14.51 -22.14
N ARG A 79 -2.07 15.05 -20.93
CA ARG A 79 -1.46 16.36 -20.69
C ARG A 79 0.08 16.34 -20.81
N GLY A 80 0.71 15.21 -21.10
CA GLY A 80 2.17 15.12 -21.23
C GLY A 80 2.92 15.02 -19.89
N VAL A 81 2.26 14.51 -18.86
CA VAL A 81 2.83 14.36 -17.49
C VAL A 81 3.64 13.07 -17.28
N SER A 82 3.79 12.26 -18.32
CA SER A 82 4.53 11.00 -18.32
C SER A 82 5.50 10.95 -19.48
N ALA A 83 6.64 10.27 -19.28
CA ALA A 83 7.62 10.00 -20.34
C ALA A 83 7.20 8.83 -21.26
N PHE A 84 6.21 8.04 -20.83
CA PHE A 84 5.76 6.83 -21.51
C PHE A 84 4.30 6.96 -21.97
N PRO A 85 3.95 6.35 -23.11
CA PRO A 85 2.59 6.35 -23.62
C PRO A 85 1.73 5.26 -22.92
N PRO A 86 0.39 5.41 -22.87
CA PRO A 86 -0.51 4.52 -22.11
C PRO A 86 -0.44 3.03 -22.46
N GLU A 87 -0.04 2.68 -23.69
CA GLU A 87 0.09 1.29 -24.14
C GLU A 87 1.15 0.51 -23.35
N VAL A 88 2.09 1.20 -22.70
CA VAL A 88 3.09 0.57 -21.82
C VAL A 88 2.44 -0.18 -20.66
N THR A 89 1.29 0.29 -20.16
CA THR A 89 0.56 -0.43 -19.09
C THR A 89 0.13 -1.81 -19.53
N VAL A 90 -0.43 -1.95 -20.74
CA VAL A 90 -0.85 -3.26 -21.29
C VAL A 90 0.36 -4.17 -21.52
N GLN A 91 1.47 -3.62 -22.01
CA GLN A 91 2.71 -4.37 -22.21
C GLN A 91 3.30 -4.88 -20.89
N MET A 92 3.25 -4.06 -19.83
CA MET A 92 3.71 -4.47 -18.52
C MET A 92 2.80 -5.51 -17.87
N VAL A 93 1.48 -5.45 -18.08
CA VAL A 93 0.57 -6.54 -17.66
C VAL A 93 0.97 -7.88 -18.31
N ALA A 94 1.22 -7.90 -19.62
CA ALA A 94 1.72 -9.10 -20.28
C ALA A 94 3.06 -9.59 -19.72
N ASN A 95 3.95 -8.66 -19.34
CA ASN A 95 5.24 -9.00 -18.69
C ASN A 95 5.06 -9.60 -17.29
N PHE A 96 4.09 -9.10 -16.50
CA PHE A 96 3.73 -9.67 -15.20
C PHE A 96 3.19 -11.10 -15.34
N GLU A 97 2.28 -11.33 -16.29
CA GLU A 97 1.69 -12.65 -16.58
C GLU A 97 2.75 -13.66 -17.05
N GLN A 98 3.76 -13.19 -17.79
CA GLN A 98 4.88 -14.02 -18.25
C GLN A 98 5.97 -14.22 -17.18
N GLY A 99 5.84 -13.58 -16.01
CA GLY A 99 6.77 -13.74 -14.91
C GLY A 99 8.10 -12.98 -15.07
N GLY A 100 8.14 -12.01 -15.98
CA GLY A 100 9.37 -11.32 -16.41
C GLY A 100 9.71 -10.04 -15.64
N ALA A 101 8.80 -9.50 -14.83
CA ALA A 101 9.04 -8.26 -14.09
C ALA A 101 9.84 -8.48 -12.79
N ALA A 102 10.28 -7.38 -12.18
CA ALA A 102 11.03 -7.41 -10.92
C ALA A 102 10.17 -7.97 -9.78
N ILE A 103 8.90 -7.55 -9.69
CA ILE A 103 7.97 -8.06 -8.68
C ILE A 103 7.77 -9.57 -8.77
N ASN A 104 7.79 -10.15 -9.98
CA ASN A 104 7.69 -11.61 -10.13
C ASN A 104 8.88 -12.34 -9.49
N GLN A 105 10.10 -11.78 -9.60
CA GLN A 105 11.29 -12.38 -8.99
C GLN A 105 11.23 -12.29 -7.47
N LEU A 106 10.82 -11.14 -6.95
CA LEU A 106 10.71 -10.92 -5.50
C LEU A 106 9.61 -11.76 -4.88
N ALA A 107 8.44 -11.82 -5.51
CA ALA A 107 7.34 -12.68 -5.07
C ALA A 107 7.79 -14.15 -4.99
N ARG A 108 8.44 -14.68 -6.05
CA ARG A 108 9.03 -16.03 -6.01
C ARG A 108 10.06 -16.21 -4.91
N THR A 109 10.95 -15.23 -4.73
CA THR A 109 12.02 -15.29 -3.72
C THR A 109 11.47 -15.40 -2.31
N PHE A 110 10.38 -14.67 -2.02
CA PHE A 110 9.75 -14.67 -0.69
C PHE A 110 8.54 -15.61 -0.59
N GLY A 111 8.33 -16.49 -1.58
CA GLY A 111 7.25 -17.48 -1.57
C GLY A 111 5.85 -16.86 -1.60
N ALA A 112 5.71 -15.67 -2.16
CA ALA A 112 4.44 -15.00 -2.32
C ALA A 112 3.73 -15.45 -3.61
N ARG A 113 2.43 -15.76 -3.52
CA ARG A 113 1.56 -15.83 -4.70
C ARG A 113 1.48 -14.43 -5.30
N MET A 114 1.62 -14.31 -6.62
CA MET A 114 1.52 -13.04 -7.33
C MET A 114 0.41 -13.08 -8.36
N ASP A 115 -0.49 -12.09 -8.29
CA ASP A 115 -1.58 -11.88 -9.24
C ASP A 115 -1.46 -10.46 -9.84
N VAL A 116 -1.95 -10.30 -11.07
CA VAL A 116 -2.15 -8.99 -11.71
C VAL A 116 -3.63 -8.81 -12.04
N VAL A 117 -4.17 -7.64 -11.70
CA VAL A 117 -5.59 -7.31 -11.91
C VAL A 117 -5.69 -6.08 -12.83
N PRO A 118 -5.91 -6.29 -14.13
CA PRO A 118 -6.15 -5.19 -15.07
C PRO A 118 -7.56 -4.61 -14.86
N LEU A 119 -7.65 -3.28 -14.73
CA LEU A 119 -8.90 -2.56 -14.48
C LEU A 119 -9.19 -1.63 -15.66
N ASP A 120 -9.89 -2.15 -16.67
CA ASP A 120 -10.40 -1.40 -17.83
C ASP A 120 -9.31 -0.56 -18.52
N LEU A 121 -8.26 -1.25 -18.97
CA LEU A 121 -7.03 -0.61 -19.49
C LEU A 121 -7.26 0.18 -20.78
N ASP A 122 -8.23 -0.24 -21.60
CA ASP A 122 -8.57 0.42 -22.86
C ASP A 122 -9.30 1.75 -22.66
N THR A 123 -9.89 1.95 -21.46
CA THR A 123 -10.63 3.17 -21.12
C THR A 123 -9.95 3.86 -19.94
N PRO A 124 -9.04 4.82 -20.17
CA PRO A 124 -8.46 5.60 -19.08
C PRO A 124 -9.54 6.26 -18.20
N THR A 125 -9.21 6.58 -16.95
CA THR A 125 -10.07 7.47 -16.14
C THR A 125 -10.24 8.83 -16.83
N ALA A 126 -11.22 9.61 -16.43
CA ALA A 126 -11.33 10.98 -16.92
C ALA A 126 -10.13 11.83 -16.45
N ASP A 127 -9.84 12.92 -17.16
CA ASP A 127 -8.87 13.91 -16.70
C ASP A 127 -9.43 14.65 -15.48
N PHE A 128 -8.79 14.46 -14.33
CA PHE A 128 -9.26 15.06 -13.07
C PHE A 128 -9.21 16.60 -13.08
N THR A 129 -8.50 17.22 -14.02
CA THR A 129 -8.48 18.68 -14.17
C THR A 129 -9.76 19.23 -14.79
N GLU A 130 -10.59 18.39 -15.41
CA GLU A 130 -11.84 18.78 -16.08
C GLU A 130 -13.11 18.32 -15.34
N GLY A 131 -12.97 17.48 -14.32
CA GLY A 131 -14.06 16.86 -13.57
C GLY A 131 -13.58 15.62 -12.83
N PRO A 132 -14.44 14.89 -12.10
CA PRO A 132 -13.99 13.71 -11.35
C PRO A 132 -13.37 12.64 -12.27
N ALA A 133 -12.23 12.06 -11.87
CA ALA A 133 -11.56 10.97 -12.57
C ALA A 133 -12.47 9.75 -12.78
N MET A 134 -13.33 9.46 -11.80
CA MET A 134 -14.28 8.36 -11.82
C MET A 134 -15.66 8.83 -11.36
N THR A 135 -16.71 8.17 -11.86
CA THR A 135 -18.03 8.21 -11.24
C THR A 135 -18.04 7.38 -9.96
N GLU A 136 -19.03 7.58 -9.08
CA GLU A 136 -19.16 6.76 -7.87
C GLU A 136 -19.24 5.26 -8.21
N ALA A 137 -20.07 4.88 -9.19
CA ALA A 137 -20.17 3.50 -9.64
C ALA A 137 -18.81 2.95 -10.14
N GLY A 138 -18.02 3.77 -10.83
CA GLY A 138 -16.70 3.39 -11.33
C GLY A 138 -15.68 3.15 -10.22
N VAL A 139 -15.58 4.07 -9.25
CA VAL A 139 -14.66 3.89 -8.12
C VAL A 139 -15.09 2.73 -7.22
N VAL A 140 -16.40 2.53 -7.00
CA VAL A 140 -16.92 1.39 -6.23
C VAL A 140 -16.61 0.07 -6.92
N ALA A 141 -16.73 -0.01 -8.25
CA ALA A 141 -16.36 -1.20 -9.00
C ALA A 141 -14.86 -1.52 -8.88
N ALA A 142 -13.99 -0.50 -8.93
CA ALA A 142 -12.56 -0.68 -8.75
C ALA A 142 -12.17 -1.10 -7.32
N LEU A 143 -12.78 -0.47 -6.31
CA LEU A 143 -12.65 -0.86 -4.89
C LEU A 143 -13.07 -2.32 -4.68
N ARG A 144 -14.19 -2.74 -5.27
CA ARG A 144 -14.66 -4.13 -5.22
C ARG A 144 -13.70 -5.10 -5.90
N ALA A 145 -13.15 -4.75 -7.05
CA ALA A 145 -12.17 -5.59 -7.72
C ALA A 145 -10.92 -5.82 -6.84
N GLY A 146 -10.49 -4.79 -6.11
CA GLY A 146 -9.47 -4.91 -5.07
C GLY A 146 -9.87 -5.81 -3.92
N TRP A 147 -11.07 -5.58 -3.39
CA TRP A 147 -11.64 -6.35 -2.29
C TRP A 147 -11.76 -7.84 -2.61
N ASP A 148 -12.24 -8.18 -3.80
CA ASP A 148 -12.46 -9.57 -4.22
C ASP A 148 -11.16 -10.29 -4.61
N ALA A 149 -10.07 -9.56 -4.87
CA ALA A 149 -8.78 -10.14 -5.25
C ALA A 149 -7.96 -10.70 -4.08
N VAL A 150 -8.25 -10.32 -2.84
CA VAL A 150 -7.53 -10.80 -1.66
C VAL A 150 -7.99 -12.20 -1.30
N ALA A 151 -7.05 -13.15 -1.28
CA ALA A 151 -7.31 -14.53 -0.88
C ALA A 151 -7.57 -14.61 0.63
N GLU A 152 -8.54 -15.43 1.06
CA GLU A 152 -8.88 -15.57 2.49
C GLU A 152 -7.77 -16.28 3.27
N GLU A 153 -7.02 -17.15 2.60
CA GLU A 153 -5.87 -17.86 3.16
C GLU A 153 -4.59 -17.02 3.22
N ALA A 154 -4.56 -15.82 2.63
CA ALA A 154 -3.39 -14.97 2.68
C ALA A 154 -3.08 -14.57 4.14
N ASP A 155 -1.80 -14.50 4.47
CA ASP A 155 -1.34 -14.16 5.82
C ASP A 155 -0.42 -12.93 5.86
N VAL A 156 -0.02 -12.42 4.70
CA VAL A 156 0.57 -11.11 4.46
C VAL A 156 0.10 -10.64 3.10
N LEU A 157 -0.33 -9.38 2.98
CA LEU A 157 -0.67 -8.77 1.70
C LEU A 157 0.35 -7.69 1.32
N VAL A 158 0.76 -7.71 0.06
CA VAL A 158 1.41 -6.59 -0.63
C VAL A 158 0.53 -6.19 -1.79
N VAL A 159 0.28 -4.90 -1.92
CA VAL A 159 -0.36 -4.34 -3.12
C VAL A 159 0.64 -3.47 -3.87
N GLY A 160 0.56 -3.56 -5.19
CA GLY A 160 1.36 -2.78 -6.12
C GLY A 160 0.47 -2.21 -7.21
N GLU A 161 1.07 -1.36 -8.03
CA GLU A 161 0.36 -0.69 -9.11
C GLU A 161 1.15 -0.72 -10.41
N MET A 162 0.43 -0.46 -11.50
CA MET A 162 0.99 -0.13 -12.80
C MET A 162 0.03 0.82 -13.52
N GLY A 163 0.46 2.05 -13.79
CA GLY A 163 -0.41 3.01 -14.47
C GLY A 163 0.33 4.22 -15.01
N ILE A 164 0.16 4.50 -16.30
CA ILE A 164 0.70 5.72 -16.87
C ILE A 164 -0.08 6.94 -16.36
N GLY A 165 0.65 7.91 -15.78
CA GLY A 165 0.09 9.15 -15.22
C GLY A 165 -0.23 9.09 -13.72
N ASN A 166 -0.13 7.93 -13.09
CA ASN A 166 -0.60 7.74 -11.72
C ASN A 166 0.25 8.42 -10.64
N THR A 167 1.53 8.71 -10.89
CA THR A 167 2.34 9.56 -9.98
C THR A 167 1.80 10.99 -9.90
N THR A 168 1.16 11.50 -10.95
CA THR A 168 0.47 12.80 -10.93
C THR A 168 -0.80 12.72 -10.08
N SER A 169 -1.58 11.65 -10.25
CA SER A 169 -2.77 11.36 -9.42
C SER A 169 -2.39 11.22 -7.93
N ALA A 170 -1.34 10.46 -7.62
CA ALA A 170 -0.83 10.29 -6.26
C ALA A 170 -0.38 11.63 -5.64
N ALA A 171 0.30 12.49 -6.40
CA ALA A 171 0.69 13.82 -5.94
C ALA A 171 -0.54 14.70 -5.63
N ALA A 172 -1.56 14.71 -6.50
CA ALA A 172 -2.79 15.46 -6.26
C ALA A 172 -3.56 14.97 -5.02
N ILE A 173 -3.64 13.65 -4.82
CA ILE A 173 -4.20 13.06 -3.61
C ILE A 173 -3.40 13.52 -2.38
N ALA A 174 -2.06 13.39 -2.43
CA ALA A 174 -1.19 13.77 -1.33
C ALA A 174 -1.37 15.24 -0.92
N THR A 175 -1.33 16.15 -1.90
CA THR A 175 -1.53 17.58 -1.64
C THR A 175 -2.89 17.85 -1.01
N ARG A 176 -3.95 17.14 -1.44
CA ARG A 176 -5.26 17.32 -0.84
C ARG A 176 -5.35 16.79 0.59
N LEU A 177 -4.79 15.62 0.86
CA LEU A 177 -4.92 14.97 2.18
C LEU A 177 -4.03 15.61 3.25
N PHE A 178 -2.88 16.15 2.84
CA PHE A 178 -1.84 16.61 3.76
C PHE A 178 -1.53 18.11 3.66
N GLY A 179 -2.13 18.83 2.70
CA GLY A 179 -1.92 20.25 2.48
C GLY A 179 -0.60 20.55 1.79
N GLY A 180 -0.15 21.81 1.89
CA GLY A 180 1.02 22.31 1.16
C GLY A 180 0.70 22.69 -0.29
N ASP A 181 1.74 22.95 -1.07
CA ASP A 181 1.66 23.33 -2.46
C ASP A 181 1.83 22.10 -3.38
N ALA A 182 1.31 22.16 -4.60
CA ALA A 182 1.43 21.06 -5.58
C ALA A 182 2.89 20.61 -5.81
N GLY A 183 3.84 21.55 -5.72
CA GLY A 183 5.27 21.28 -5.89
C GLY A 183 5.89 20.45 -4.77
N ASP A 184 5.30 20.46 -3.57
CA ASP A 184 5.80 19.70 -2.42
C ASP A 184 5.64 18.18 -2.61
N TRP A 185 4.66 17.80 -3.44
CA TRP A 185 4.26 16.41 -3.67
C TRP A 185 4.59 15.91 -5.07
N THR A 186 4.86 16.81 -6.02
CA THR A 186 5.10 16.45 -7.41
C THR A 186 6.55 16.03 -7.64
N GLY A 187 6.75 14.72 -7.76
CA GLY A 187 8.04 14.12 -8.10
C GLY A 187 8.24 13.83 -9.58
N ARG A 188 9.45 13.37 -9.92
CA ARG A 188 9.87 13.05 -11.28
C ARG A 188 9.22 11.77 -11.82
N GLY A 189 8.76 10.87 -10.96
CA GLY A 189 8.14 9.60 -11.37
C GLY A 189 9.00 8.83 -12.38
N THR A 190 8.48 8.67 -13.60
CA THR A 190 9.14 8.00 -14.72
C THR A 190 10.38 8.73 -15.26
N GLY A 191 10.80 9.85 -14.63
CA GLY A 191 12.05 10.54 -14.92
C GLY A 191 11.91 11.91 -15.57
N VAL A 192 10.69 12.49 -15.63
CA VAL A 192 10.47 13.81 -16.25
C VAL A 192 11.30 14.91 -15.57
N GLU A 193 11.70 15.92 -16.35
CA GLU A 193 12.54 17.06 -15.93
C GLU A 193 12.06 18.36 -16.59
N GLY A 194 12.58 19.50 -16.11
CA GLY A 194 12.40 20.81 -16.74
C GLY A 194 10.93 21.19 -16.92
N ASP A 195 10.58 21.61 -18.14
CA ASP A 195 9.23 22.06 -18.50
C ASP A 195 8.17 20.98 -18.27
N ALA A 196 8.50 19.70 -18.45
CA ALA A 196 7.56 18.60 -18.23
C ALA A 196 7.24 18.41 -16.72
N LEU A 197 8.23 18.63 -15.84
CA LEU A 197 7.99 18.61 -14.40
C LEU A 197 7.18 19.84 -13.96
N ALA A 198 7.49 21.02 -14.50
CA ALA A 198 6.71 22.24 -14.23
C ALA A 198 5.24 22.08 -14.67
N LEU A 199 5.02 21.50 -15.86
CA LEU A 199 3.68 21.18 -16.36
C LEU A 199 2.96 20.19 -15.45
N LYS A 200 3.65 19.13 -15.00
CA LYS A 200 3.08 18.15 -14.07
C LYS A 200 2.63 18.80 -12.76
N THR A 201 3.43 19.70 -12.20
CA THR A 201 3.08 20.46 -10.99
C THR A 201 1.88 21.37 -11.23
N GLN A 202 1.81 22.03 -12.40
CA GLN A 202 0.65 22.84 -12.77
C GLN A 202 -0.63 22.00 -12.89
N VAL A 203 -0.55 20.84 -13.54
CA VAL A 203 -1.68 19.91 -13.67
C VAL A 203 -2.19 19.44 -12.30
N VAL A 204 -1.30 19.19 -11.34
CA VAL A 204 -1.70 18.88 -9.96
C VAL A 204 -2.44 20.08 -9.33
N ALA A 205 -1.93 21.29 -9.48
CA ALA A 205 -2.60 22.50 -8.97
C ALA A 205 -3.97 22.72 -9.61
N ASP A 206 -4.10 22.50 -10.91
CA ASP A 206 -5.35 22.64 -11.66
C ASP A 206 -6.40 21.62 -11.18
N GLY A 207 -5.99 20.37 -10.94
CA GLY A 207 -6.85 19.34 -10.37
C GLY A 207 -7.36 19.69 -8.97
N LEU A 208 -6.49 20.24 -8.12
CA LEU A 208 -6.90 20.70 -6.80
C LEU A 208 -7.95 21.82 -6.91
N ALA A 209 -7.78 22.77 -7.84
CA ALA A 209 -8.74 23.84 -8.06
C ALA A 209 -10.09 23.31 -8.57
N ALA A 210 -10.10 22.28 -9.42
CA ALA A 210 -11.31 21.67 -9.96
C ALA A 210 -12.17 20.92 -8.92
N HIS A 211 -11.59 20.55 -7.77
CA HIS A 211 -12.24 19.66 -6.79
C HIS A 211 -12.51 20.29 -5.41
N GLY A 212 -12.46 21.62 -5.30
CA GLY A 212 -12.91 22.36 -4.12
C GLY A 212 -12.23 21.90 -2.82
N SER A 213 -12.98 21.78 -1.72
CA SER A 213 -12.47 21.43 -0.39
C SER A 213 -12.86 20.03 0.08
N ALA A 214 -12.94 19.04 -0.82
CA ALA A 214 -13.18 17.65 -0.42
C ALA A 214 -12.15 17.19 0.63
N THR A 215 -12.62 16.68 1.77
CA THR A 215 -11.79 16.24 2.91
C THR A 215 -11.83 14.74 3.15
N ASP A 216 -12.91 14.08 2.72
CA ASP A 216 -13.06 12.63 2.84
C ASP A 216 -12.16 11.91 1.83
N GLY A 217 -11.40 10.91 2.30
CA GLY A 217 -10.38 10.26 1.48
C GLY A 217 -10.94 9.43 0.33
N LEU A 218 -12.10 8.77 0.51
CA LEU A 218 -12.76 8.02 -0.58
C LEU A 218 -13.31 8.96 -1.66
N ASP A 219 -13.84 10.12 -1.28
CA ASP A 219 -14.26 11.15 -2.25
C ASP A 219 -13.06 11.71 -3.02
N ILE A 220 -11.92 11.89 -2.34
CA ILE A 220 -10.67 12.34 -2.96
C ILE A 220 -10.15 11.31 -3.96
N LEU A 221 -10.17 10.03 -3.59
CA LEU A 221 -9.81 8.91 -4.45
C LEU A 221 -10.69 8.83 -5.70
N MET A 222 -12.00 9.03 -5.56
CA MET A 222 -12.92 9.08 -6.71
C MET A 222 -12.61 10.24 -7.65
N ARG A 223 -12.30 11.42 -7.10
CA ARG A 223 -12.12 12.66 -7.86
C ARG A 223 -10.77 12.73 -8.56
N MET A 224 -9.69 12.33 -7.90
CA MET A 224 -8.32 12.56 -8.37
C MET A 224 -7.50 11.26 -8.51
N GLY A 225 -8.09 10.10 -8.20
CA GLY A 225 -7.41 8.80 -8.24
C GLY A 225 -7.41 8.13 -9.60
N GLY A 226 -6.96 6.87 -9.57
CA GLY A 226 -7.04 5.91 -10.68
C GLY A 226 -7.80 4.66 -10.25
N ARG A 227 -8.20 3.84 -11.22
CA ARG A 227 -8.84 2.54 -10.92
C ARG A 227 -7.91 1.63 -10.14
N GLU A 228 -6.61 1.66 -10.43
CA GLU A 228 -5.61 0.87 -9.72
C GLU A 228 -5.33 1.38 -8.30
N LEU A 229 -5.37 2.69 -8.06
CA LEU A 229 -5.32 3.22 -6.69
C LEU A 229 -6.55 2.77 -5.90
N ALA A 230 -7.73 2.77 -6.54
CA ALA A 230 -8.96 2.27 -5.93
C ALA A 230 -8.91 0.76 -5.68
N GLY A 231 -8.35 -0.02 -6.61
CA GLY A 231 -8.08 -1.45 -6.41
C GLY A 231 -7.17 -1.71 -5.21
N MET A 232 -6.06 -0.98 -5.09
CA MET A 232 -5.17 -1.06 -3.92
C MET A 232 -5.92 -0.73 -2.62
N ALA A 233 -6.68 0.37 -2.58
CA ALA A 233 -7.46 0.75 -1.39
C ALA A 233 -8.51 -0.32 -1.02
N GLY A 234 -9.19 -0.90 -2.00
CA GLY A 234 -10.15 -1.98 -1.78
C GLY A 234 -9.52 -3.24 -1.21
N ALA A 235 -8.34 -3.62 -1.72
CA ALA A 235 -7.58 -4.76 -1.24
C ALA A 235 -7.05 -4.55 0.19
N ILE A 236 -6.56 -3.34 0.51
CA ILE A 236 -6.15 -2.98 1.87
C ILE A 236 -7.34 -3.04 2.84
N ALA A 237 -8.51 -2.49 2.46
CA ALA A 237 -9.71 -2.58 3.27
C ALA A 237 -10.17 -4.03 3.49
N ARG A 238 -10.06 -4.89 2.48
CA ARG A 238 -10.36 -6.32 2.61
C ARG A 238 -9.39 -7.01 3.56
N ALA A 239 -8.09 -6.74 3.44
CA ALA A 239 -7.07 -7.30 4.32
C ALA A 239 -7.39 -6.99 5.78
N ARG A 240 -7.83 -5.76 6.09
CA ARG A 240 -8.32 -5.40 7.42
C ARG A 240 -9.49 -6.28 7.88
N SER A 241 -10.50 -6.49 7.03
CA SER A 241 -11.67 -7.32 7.37
C SER A 241 -11.33 -8.78 7.69
N LEU A 242 -10.18 -9.24 7.21
CA LEU A 242 -9.65 -10.59 7.40
C LEU A 242 -8.51 -10.66 8.42
N CYS A 243 -8.20 -9.53 9.08
CA CYS A 243 -7.05 -9.38 9.96
C CYS A 243 -5.72 -9.86 9.29
N ILE A 244 -5.54 -9.52 8.02
CA ILE A 244 -4.33 -9.81 7.23
C ILE A 244 -3.41 -8.59 7.31
N PRO A 245 -2.20 -8.72 7.88
CA PRO A 245 -1.18 -7.68 7.85
C PRO A 245 -0.80 -7.25 6.42
N VAL A 246 -0.68 -5.95 6.20
CA VAL A 246 -0.28 -5.38 4.90
C VAL A 246 1.11 -4.75 5.00
N VAL A 247 1.94 -4.99 3.99
CA VAL A 247 3.19 -4.26 3.77
C VAL A 247 2.99 -3.32 2.57
N MET A 248 2.99 -2.03 2.86
CA MET A 248 2.77 -0.96 1.88
C MET A 248 4.04 -0.65 1.10
N ASP A 249 3.92 -0.40 -0.20
CA ASP A 249 5.05 -0.16 -1.10
C ASP A 249 5.52 1.30 -1.09
N GLY A 250 5.58 1.95 -2.25
CA GLY A 250 6.07 3.31 -2.41
C GLY A 250 4.95 4.36 -2.49
N PHE A 251 5.33 5.53 -3.03
CA PHE A 251 4.53 6.75 -3.07
C PHE A 251 3.07 6.58 -3.52
N ILE A 252 2.82 5.86 -4.61
CA ILE A 252 1.47 5.70 -5.17
C ILE A 252 0.62 4.79 -4.26
N CYS A 253 1.20 3.69 -3.78
CA CYS A 253 0.55 2.80 -2.82
C CYS A 253 0.20 3.56 -1.53
N THR A 254 1.11 4.39 -1.02
CA THR A 254 0.88 5.20 0.17
C THR A 254 -0.20 6.26 -0.03
N ALA A 255 -0.28 6.90 -1.21
CA ALA A 255 -1.36 7.83 -1.53
C ALA A 255 -2.73 7.13 -1.54
N ALA A 256 -2.82 5.93 -2.13
CA ALA A 256 -4.04 5.13 -2.12
C ALA A 256 -4.45 4.68 -0.70
N ALA A 257 -3.49 4.21 0.10
CA ALA A 257 -3.73 3.80 1.48
C ALA A 257 -4.16 4.98 2.36
N ALA A 258 -3.54 6.15 2.20
CA ALA A 258 -3.87 7.36 2.95
C ALA A 258 -5.33 7.80 2.78
N CYS A 259 -5.96 7.51 1.64
CA CYS A 259 -7.39 7.75 1.45
C CYS A 259 -8.25 6.96 2.45
N LEU A 260 -7.84 5.74 2.84
CA LEU A 260 -8.55 4.97 3.87
C LEU A 260 -8.38 5.60 5.24
N GLU A 261 -7.15 5.96 5.62
CA GLU A 261 -6.84 6.59 6.91
C GLU A 261 -7.56 7.92 7.09
N LYS A 262 -7.66 8.72 6.02
CA LYS A 262 -8.38 10.00 6.04
C LYS A 262 -9.89 9.86 5.98
N THR A 263 -10.40 8.69 5.61
CA THR A 263 -11.83 8.37 5.68
C THR A 263 -12.19 7.87 7.07
N GLN A 264 -11.35 7.00 7.65
CA GLN A 264 -11.54 6.42 8.97
C GLN A 264 -10.17 6.29 9.66
N GLU A 265 -9.99 7.03 10.76
CA GLU A 265 -8.78 6.94 11.59
C GLU A 265 -8.60 5.50 12.09
N GLY A 266 -7.37 4.98 12.00
CA GLY A 266 -7.01 3.62 12.36
C GLY A 266 -7.27 2.57 11.26
N ALA A 267 -7.80 2.97 10.10
CA ALA A 267 -7.97 2.08 8.95
C ALA A 267 -6.64 1.40 8.55
N LEU A 268 -5.50 2.07 8.79
CA LEU A 268 -4.17 1.54 8.49
C LEU A 268 -3.44 0.90 9.70
N ASP A 269 -4.07 0.60 10.83
CA ASP A 269 -3.35 -0.04 11.97
C ASP A 269 -2.76 -1.42 11.63
N HIS A 270 -3.35 -2.08 10.63
CA HIS A 270 -2.93 -3.36 10.09
C HIS A 270 -1.91 -3.24 8.95
N VAL A 271 -1.35 -2.03 8.74
CA VAL A 271 -0.41 -1.72 7.66
C VAL A 271 0.92 -1.20 8.21
N VAL A 272 2.02 -1.73 7.68
CA VAL A 272 3.39 -1.20 7.88
C VAL A 272 3.97 -0.70 6.56
N ALA A 273 4.87 0.29 6.63
CA ALA A 273 5.58 0.78 5.46
C ALA A 273 6.76 -0.16 5.12
N GLY A 274 6.72 -0.79 3.94
CA GLY A 274 7.76 -1.71 3.48
C GLY A 274 9.06 -0.99 3.15
N HIS A 275 8.99 0.14 2.45
CA HIS A 275 10.18 0.93 2.15
C HIS A 275 9.91 2.42 2.02
N GLN A 276 10.96 3.23 2.15
CA GLN A 276 10.98 4.60 1.66
C GLN A 276 11.38 4.62 0.18
N SER A 277 10.43 4.97 -0.68
CA SER A 277 10.70 5.32 -2.07
C SER A 277 11.67 6.50 -2.21
N ALA A 278 12.44 6.52 -3.31
CA ALA A 278 13.27 7.65 -3.72
C ALA A 278 12.48 8.81 -4.35
N GLU A 279 11.15 8.70 -4.49
CA GLU A 279 10.31 9.87 -4.72
C GLU A 279 10.39 10.80 -3.50
N ALA A 280 10.87 12.03 -3.71
CA ALA A 280 11.27 12.94 -2.64
C ALA A 280 10.17 13.16 -1.59
N ALA A 281 8.91 13.27 -2.03
CA ALA A 281 7.76 13.53 -1.17
C ALA A 281 7.29 12.30 -0.36
N HIS A 282 7.80 11.10 -0.62
CA HIS A 282 7.31 9.90 0.06
C HIS A 282 7.63 9.90 1.56
N GLY A 283 8.80 10.42 1.96
CA GLY A 283 9.17 10.55 3.37
C GLY A 283 8.15 11.39 4.17
N HIS A 284 7.74 12.54 3.63
CA HIS A 284 6.74 13.41 4.27
C HIS A 284 5.38 12.72 4.39
N MET A 285 4.99 11.92 3.39
CA MET A 285 3.74 11.15 3.44
C MET A 285 3.77 10.08 4.54
N LEU A 286 4.89 9.38 4.68
CA LEU A 286 5.10 8.40 5.74
C LEU A 286 5.10 9.05 7.13
N GLU A 287 5.75 10.21 7.28
CA GLU A 287 5.73 11.00 8.51
C GLU A 287 4.30 11.45 8.89
N ALA A 288 3.53 11.95 7.92
CA ALA A 288 2.15 12.36 8.14
C ALA A 288 1.20 11.21 8.54
N LEU A 289 1.55 9.97 8.18
CA LEU A 289 0.83 8.75 8.57
C LEU A 289 1.42 8.07 9.82
N GLY A 290 2.54 8.57 10.37
CA GLY A 290 3.23 7.94 11.49
C GLY A 290 3.77 6.54 11.17
N LYS A 291 4.17 6.29 9.91
CA LYS A 291 4.64 4.96 9.45
C LYS A 291 6.15 4.97 9.17
N GLU A 292 6.94 4.41 10.08
CA GLU A 292 8.37 4.25 9.87
C GLU A 292 8.66 3.11 8.86
N PRO A 293 9.38 3.37 7.75
CA PRO A 293 9.65 2.35 6.72
C PRO A 293 10.61 1.27 7.21
N LEU A 294 10.46 0.03 6.74
CA LEU A 294 11.37 -1.07 7.05
C LEU A 294 12.69 -1.00 6.28
N LEU A 295 12.65 -0.44 5.07
CA LEU A 295 13.79 -0.39 4.15
C LEU A 295 13.97 1.03 3.59
N SER A 296 15.22 1.45 3.38
CA SER A 296 15.55 2.66 2.62
C SER A 296 16.66 2.32 1.63
N LEU A 297 16.25 1.91 0.43
CA LEU A 297 17.13 1.32 -0.59
C LEU A 297 17.21 2.18 -1.87
N GLY A 298 16.58 3.35 -1.89
CA GLY A 298 16.54 4.21 -3.08
C GLY A 298 15.66 3.65 -4.23
N LEU A 299 14.73 2.75 -3.92
CA LEU A 299 13.80 2.18 -4.90
C LEU A 299 12.74 3.19 -5.33
N ARG A 300 12.33 3.16 -6.60
CA ARG A 300 11.25 4.00 -7.15
C ARG A 300 10.57 3.35 -8.37
N LEU A 301 10.60 2.02 -8.43
CA LEU A 301 10.00 1.27 -9.53
C LEU A 301 8.47 1.21 -9.40
N GLY A 302 7.97 1.05 -8.17
CA GLY A 302 6.56 0.72 -7.92
C GLY A 302 6.34 -0.79 -8.00
N GLU A 303 5.18 -1.19 -8.54
CA GLU A 303 4.79 -2.60 -8.74
C GLU A 303 4.70 -3.44 -7.45
N GLY A 304 4.82 -2.85 -6.25
CA GLY A 304 4.87 -3.59 -4.98
C GLY A 304 6.27 -4.10 -4.62
N THR A 305 7.32 -3.68 -5.32
CA THR A 305 8.66 -4.29 -5.23
C THR A 305 9.39 -4.02 -3.91
N GLY A 306 9.31 -2.82 -3.37
CA GLY A 306 9.91 -2.50 -2.07
C GLY A 306 9.18 -3.17 -0.91
N ALA A 307 7.85 -3.25 -0.99
CA ALA A 307 7.03 -4.02 -0.05
C ALA A 307 7.32 -5.52 -0.12
N ALA A 308 7.44 -6.11 -1.32
CA ALA A 308 7.78 -7.51 -1.49
C ALA A 308 9.16 -7.84 -0.88
N LEU A 309 10.16 -6.96 -1.02
CA LEU A 309 11.45 -7.10 -0.34
C LEU A 309 11.30 -7.11 1.19
N ALA A 310 10.43 -6.25 1.72
CA ALA A 310 10.18 -6.15 3.15
C ALA A 310 9.45 -7.38 3.74
N ILE A 311 8.84 -8.24 2.92
CA ILE A 311 8.38 -9.57 3.37
C ILE A 311 9.53 -10.36 3.99
N GLY A 312 10.76 -10.25 3.45
CA GLY A 312 11.93 -10.91 4.01
C GLY A 312 12.26 -10.45 5.43
N VAL A 313 12.13 -9.15 5.71
CA VAL A 313 12.34 -8.58 7.04
C VAL A 313 11.27 -9.09 8.00
N LEU A 314 9.99 -9.07 7.58
CA LEU A 314 8.88 -9.56 8.39
C LEU A 314 9.02 -11.07 8.68
N LYS A 315 9.37 -11.89 7.68
CA LYS A 315 9.68 -13.31 7.88
C LYS A 315 10.83 -13.52 8.86
N GLY A 316 11.86 -12.68 8.82
CA GLY A 316 12.94 -12.67 9.81
C GLY A 316 12.44 -12.41 11.23
N ALA A 317 11.59 -11.38 11.41
CA ALA A 317 10.97 -11.07 12.71
C ALA A 317 10.17 -12.26 13.26
N ILE A 318 9.30 -12.85 12.42
CA ILE A 318 8.47 -14.00 12.82
C ILE A 318 9.31 -15.24 13.11
N ALA A 319 10.34 -15.51 12.31
CA ALA A 319 11.24 -16.64 12.51
C ALA A 319 12.04 -16.51 13.82
N CYS A 320 12.53 -15.32 14.16
CA CYS A 320 13.18 -15.08 15.44
C CYS A 320 12.21 -15.28 16.61
N HIS A 321 11.04 -14.66 16.56
CA HIS A 321 10.05 -14.72 17.64
C HIS A 321 9.52 -16.14 17.87
N SER A 322 9.09 -16.80 16.80
CA SER A 322 8.48 -18.13 16.87
C SER A 322 9.52 -19.26 16.95
N GLY A 323 10.73 -19.04 16.46
CA GLY A 323 11.76 -20.09 16.34
C GLY A 323 12.81 -20.10 17.44
N MET A 324 13.14 -18.95 18.05
CA MET A 324 14.14 -18.91 19.13
C MET A 324 13.68 -19.69 20.36
N ALA A 325 14.63 -20.32 21.04
CA ALA A 325 14.41 -20.92 22.34
C ALA A 325 14.23 -19.84 23.42
N THR A 326 13.50 -20.15 24.47
CA THR A 326 13.54 -19.38 25.72
C THR A 326 14.79 -19.74 26.54
N PHE A 327 15.18 -18.88 27.50
CA PHE A 327 16.26 -19.20 28.45
C PHE A 327 16.04 -20.55 29.15
N ALA A 328 14.81 -20.81 29.57
CA ALA A 328 14.40 -22.08 30.17
C ALA A 328 14.56 -23.28 29.21
N GLU A 329 14.13 -23.15 27.94
CA GLU A 329 14.28 -24.19 26.92
C GLU A 329 15.75 -24.47 26.57
N ALA A 330 16.60 -23.44 26.57
CA ALA A 330 18.01 -23.54 26.24
C ALA A 330 18.90 -23.96 27.43
N GLY A 331 18.37 -23.99 28.66
CA GLY A 331 19.15 -24.24 29.87
C GLY A 331 20.19 -23.16 30.16
N VAL A 332 19.96 -21.93 29.71
CA VAL A 332 20.81 -20.77 29.97
C VAL A 332 20.28 -20.08 31.21
N ALA A 333 21.17 -19.70 32.14
CA ALA A 333 20.75 -18.98 33.34
C ALA A 333 20.08 -17.65 32.96
N ASP A 334 18.92 -17.36 33.58
CA ASP A 334 18.27 -16.07 33.47
C ASP A 334 19.23 -15.00 34.03
N GLY A 335 19.73 -14.12 33.16
CA GLY A 335 20.68 -13.06 33.50
C GLY A 335 20.05 -11.87 34.20
#